data_AF-A0A8K0NVV0-F1
#
_entry.id   AF-A0A8K0NVV0-F1
#
_cell.length_a   1.000
_cell.length_b   1.000
_cell.length_c   1.000
_cell.angle_alpha   90.00
_cell.angle_beta   90.00
_cell.angle_gamma   90.00
#
_symmetry.space_group_name_H-M   'P 1'
#
loop_
_entity.id
_entity.type
_entity.pdbx_description
1 polymer ?
#
loop_
_entity_poly.entity_id
_entity_poly.type
_entity_poly.pdbx_seq_one_letter_code
_entity_poly.pdbx_strand_id
1 'polypeptide(L)' 'MGFKFLSCTVLAIVMLCVLVFTEDVQETPVCPPDICSRVRCRGITKEECPSPDNYIDPKGGYCGCCPKCVKRSG' A
#
# COMPACT_ATOMS: atom_id res chain seq x y z
N MET A 1 29.75 -12.31 41.14
CA MET A 1 28.50 -11.71 40.61
C MET A 1 28.81 -11.10 39.25
N GLY A 2 28.73 -11.86 38.14
CA GLY A 2 29.15 -11.37 36.82
C GLY A 2 28.38 -11.95 35.62
N PHE A 3 27.68 -13.07 35.80
CA PHE A 3 26.94 -13.73 34.70
C PHE A 3 25.59 -13.09 34.36
N LYS A 4 24.99 -12.30 35.25
CA LYS A 4 23.67 -11.69 35.05
C LYS A 4 23.70 -10.46 34.13
N PHE A 5 24.82 -9.74 34.06
CA PHE A 5 24.95 -8.53 33.25
C PHE A 5 25.13 -8.86 31.76
N LEU A 6 25.84 -9.94 31.45
CA LEU A 6 26.13 -10.36 30.08
C LEU A 6 24.87 -10.83 29.32
N SER A 7 23.91 -11.45 30.02
CA SER A 7 22.64 -11.86 29.43
C SER A 7 21.71 -10.69 29.11
N CYS A 8 21.67 -9.64 29.94
CA CYS A 8 20.81 -8.48 29.69
C CYS A 8 21.30 -7.65 28.49
N THR A 9 22.62 -7.49 28.33
CA THR A 9 23.18 -6.77 27.17
C THR A 9 22.94 -7.51 25.86
N VAL A 10 23.05 -8.84 25.86
CA VAL A 10 22.77 -9.66 24.66
C VAL A 10 21.30 -9.60 24.28
N LEU A 11 20.38 -9.70 25.24
CA LEU A 11 18.94 -9.55 25.01
C LEU A 11 18.57 -8.17 24.46
N ALA A 12 19.19 -7.10 24.98
CA ALA A 12 18.98 -5.74 24.49
C ALA A 12 19.45 -5.56 23.04
N ILE A 13 20.60 -6.13 22.68
CA ILE A 13 21.16 -6.06 21.32
C ILE A 13 20.30 -6.86 20.33
N VAL A 14 19.81 -8.05 20.73
CA VAL A 14 18.92 -8.87 19.88
C VAL A 14 17.59 -8.14 19.63
N MET A 15 17.00 -7.50 20.65
CA MET A 15 15.78 -6.71 20.49
C MET A 15 15.99 -5.49 19.57
N LEU A 16 17.14 -4.82 19.67
CA LEU A 16 17.49 -3.70 18.80
C LEU A 16 17.68 -4.14 17.34
N CYS A 17 18.27 -5.30 17.08
CA CYS A 17 18.45 -5.81 15.71
C CYS A 17 17.11 -6.16 15.03
N VAL A 18 16.11 -6.66 15.75
CA VAL A 18 14.80 -7.02 15.15
C VAL A 18 14.03 -5.77 14.69
N LEU A 19 14.24 -4.62 15.34
CA LEU A 19 13.58 -3.36 14.99
C LEU A 19 14.13 -2.68 13.71
N VAL A 20 15.31 -3.08 13.22
CA VAL A 20 15.94 -2.45 12.04
C VAL A 20 15.54 -3.13 10.72
N PHE A 21 15.00 -4.36 10.75
CA PHE A 21 14.67 -5.13 9.55
C PHE A 21 13.27 -4.90 8.97
N THR A 22 12.49 -3.94 9.48
CA THR A 22 11.26 -3.51 8.80
C THR A 22 11.58 -2.41 7.80
N GLU A 23 12.44 -2.72 6.83
CA GLU A 23 12.55 -1.89 5.64
C GLU A 23 11.27 -2.11 4.84
N ASP A 24 10.44 -1.08 4.88
CA ASP A 24 9.20 -0.93 4.12
C ASP A 24 9.52 -1.13 2.64
N VAL A 25 9.36 -2.37 2.15
CA VAL A 25 9.33 -2.66 0.72
C VAL A 25 8.07 -1.94 0.22
N GLN A 26 8.23 -0.67 -0.15
CA GLN A 26 7.25 0.02 -0.95
C GLN A 26 7.32 -0.61 -2.33
N GLU A 27 6.61 -1.72 -2.47
CA GLU A 27 6.23 -2.30 -3.74
C GLU A 27 5.37 -1.27 -4.46
N THR A 28 6.01 -0.27 -5.06
CA THR A 28 5.38 0.52 -6.12
C THR A 28 4.93 -0.51 -7.15
N PRO A 29 3.62 -0.67 -7.40
CA PRO A 29 3.17 -1.65 -8.36
C PRO A 29 3.78 -1.26 -9.71
N VAL A 30 4.74 -2.06 -10.17
CA VAL A 30 5.38 -1.84 -11.47
C VAL A 30 4.29 -2.02 -12.51
N CYS A 31 3.80 -0.92 -13.05
CA CYS A 31 2.79 -0.93 -14.10
C CYS A 31 3.49 -1.19 -15.44
N PRO A 32 3.25 -2.34 -16.10
CA PRO A 32 3.81 -2.55 -17.42
C PRO A 32 3.23 -1.54 -18.42
N PRO A 33 4.01 -1.09 -19.41
CA PRO A 33 3.59 -0.03 -20.34
C PRO A 33 2.33 -0.39 -21.14
N ASP A 34 2.08 -1.67 -21.39
CA ASP A 34 0.93 -2.19 -22.15
C ASP A 34 -0.24 -2.69 -21.29
N ILE A 35 -0.23 -2.41 -19.98
CA ILE A 35 -1.21 -3.01 -19.08
C ILE A 35 -2.65 -2.54 -19.37
N CYS A 36 -2.83 -1.29 -19.81
CA CYS A 36 -4.16 -0.77 -20.15
C CYS A 36 -4.80 -1.49 -21.34
N SER A 37 -3.99 -2.03 -22.26
CA SER A 37 -4.48 -2.81 -23.41
C SER A 37 -4.89 -4.24 -23.03
N ARG A 38 -4.45 -4.73 -21.86
CA ARG A 38 -4.69 -6.11 -21.39
C ARG A 38 -5.72 -6.18 -20.27
N VAL A 39 -5.86 -5.13 -19.47
CA VAL A 39 -6.83 -5.09 -18.38
C VAL A 39 -8.23 -4.87 -18.92
N ARG A 40 -9.19 -5.66 -18.42
CA ARG A 40 -10.62 -5.42 -18.65
C ARG A 40 -11.17 -4.66 -17.47
N CYS A 41 -11.41 -3.37 -17.68
CA CYS A 41 -12.03 -2.53 -16.68
C CYS A 41 -13.53 -2.79 -16.60
N ARG A 42 -14.07 -2.84 -15.39
CA ARG A 42 -15.52 -2.82 -15.16
C ARG A 42 -16.02 -1.38 -15.36
N GLY A 43 -17.12 -1.22 -16.10
CA GLY A 43 -17.85 0.04 -16.13
C GLY A 43 -18.54 0.25 -14.78
N ILE A 44 -18.27 1.38 -14.14
CA ILE A 44 -18.90 1.78 -12.88
C ILE A 44 -19.78 3.01 -13.13
N THR A 45 -20.95 3.07 -12.48
CA THR A 45 -21.82 4.24 -12.47
C THR A 45 -21.72 4.97 -11.14
N LYS A 46 -22.15 6.24 -11.10
CA LYS A 46 -22.03 7.07 -9.89
C LYS A 46 -22.85 6.50 -8.72
N GLU A 47 -23.92 5.78 -9.03
CA GLU A 47 -24.78 5.10 -8.06
C GLU A 47 -24.07 3.94 -7.35
N GLU A 48 -23.09 3.31 -8.00
CA GLU A 48 -22.26 2.26 -7.39
C GLU A 48 -21.14 2.81 -6.49
N CYS A 49 -20.93 4.14 -6.47
CA CYS A 49 -19.94 4.72 -5.58
C CYS A 49 -20.44 4.73 -4.13
N PRO A 50 -19.57 4.43 -3.15
CA PRO A 50 -19.97 4.22 -1.75
C PRO A 50 -20.49 5.49 -1.04
N SER A 51 -20.34 6.66 -1.65
CA SER A 51 -20.82 7.93 -1.12
C SER A 51 -21.26 8.84 -2.28
N PRO A 52 -22.37 9.59 -2.13
CA PRO A 52 -22.87 10.50 -3.16
C PRO A 52 -21.91 11.66 -3.48
N ASP A 53 -21.02 12.00 -2.55
CA ASP A 53 -19.98 13.03 -2.69
C ASP A 53 -18.74 12.55 -3.46
N ASN A 54 -18.64 11.25 -3.72
CA ASN A 54 -17.56 10.69 -4.54
C ASN A 54 -17.79 11.00 -6.02
N TYR A 55 -16.69 11.04 -6.77
CA TYR A 55 -16.71 11.16 -8.22
C TYR A 55 -16.00 9.98 -8.87
N ILE A 56 -16.33 9.72 -10.12
CA ILE A 56 -15.64 8.70 -10.92
C ILE A 56 -14.45 9.38 -11.58
N ASP A 57 -13.25 8.96 -11.21
CA ASP A 57 -12.04 9.29 -11.95
C ASP A 57 -11.82 8.20 -13.01
N PRO A 58 -11.87 8.52 -14.33
CA PRO A 58 -11.67 7.54 -15.39
C PRO A 58 -10.28 6.89 -15.38
N LYS A 59 -9.30 7.49 -14.68
CA LYS A 59 -7.92 7.00 -14.54
C LYS A 59 -7.50 6.83 -13.09
N GLY A 60 -8.45 6.72 -12.16
CA GLY A 60 -8.14 6.57 -10.73
C GLY A 60 -7.85 5.12 -10.29
N GLY A 61 -8.08 4.16 -11.18
CA GLY A 61 -7.97 2.73 -10.90
C GLY A 61 -6.61 2.12 -11.21
N TYR A 62 -6.62 0.80 -11.41
CA TYR A 62 -5.42 0.00 -11.65
C TYR A 62 -4.52 0.60 -12.74
N CYS A 63 -3.29 0.98 -12.36
CA CYS A 63 -2.28 1.60 -13.23
C CYS A 63 -2.77 2.80 -14.06
N GLY A 64 -3.81 3.50 -13.61
CA GLY A 64 -4.42 4.60 -14.38
C GLY A 64 -5.25 4.17 -15.58
N CYS A 65 -5.55 2.87 -15.72
CA CYS A 65 -6.26 2.31 -16.86
C CYS A 65 -7.78 2.22 -16.65
N CYS A 66 -8.22 2.08 -15.40
CA CYS A 66 -9.62 1.82 -15.08
C CYS A 66 -10.27 2.97 -14.31
N PRO A 67 -11.58 3.16 -14.49
CA PRO A 67 -12.33 4.09 -13.67
C PRO A 67 -12.36 3.62 -12.21
N LYS A 68 -12.32 4.56 -11.27
CA LYS A 68 -12.46 4.29 -9.83
C LYS A 68 -13.28 5.39 -9.16
N CYS A 69 -14.07 5.02 -8.16
CA CYS A 69 -14.68 6.00 -7.27
C CYS A 69 -13.61 6.61 -6.36
N VAL A 70 -13.45 7.93 -6.45
CA VAL A 70 -12.49 8.70 -5.66
C VAL A 70 -13.25 9.61 -4.71
N LYS A 71 -12.79 9.65 -3.46
CA LYS A 71 -13.32 10.55 -2.44
C LYS A 71 -12.87 11.97 -2.76
N ARG A 72 -13.81 12.92 -2.74
CA ARG A 72 -13.48 14.34 -2.79
C ARG A 72 -12.86 14.71 -1.44
N SER A 73 -11.54 14.80 -1.38
CA SER A 73 -10.86 15.42 -0.24
C SER A 73 -11.12 16.92 -0.31
N GLY A 74 -12.08 17.38 0.49
CA GLY A 74 -12.27 18.78 0.82
C GLY A 74 -11.42 19.15 2.03
#